data_AF-A0A183DPZ8-F1
#
_entry.id   AF-A0A183DPZ8-F1
#
_cell.length_a   1.000
_cell.length_b   1.000
_cell.length_c   1.000
_cell.angle_alpha   90.00
_cell.angle_beta   90.00
_cell.angle_gamma   90.00
#
_symmetry.space_group_name_H-M   'P 1'
#
loop_
_entity.id
_entity.type
_entity.pdbx_description
1 polymer ?
#
loop_
_entity_poly.entity_id
_entity_poly.type
_entity_poly.pdbx_seq_one_letter_code
_entity_poly.pdbx_strand_id
1 'polypeptide(L)'
;LFWADAHLNEVGFMNLDGGARHHIPAKRTSHISSMTVFDDHLFWSDWNLREVIRADKWTGQNETVLKTTTQLPSDIRVILHEMVFCYANCHATI
;
A
#
# COMPACT_ATOMS: atom_id res chain seq x y z
N LEU A 1 -2.40 7.29 -9.12
CA LEU A 1 -3.27 6.31 -8.42
C LEU A 1 -2.51 5.00 -8.34
N PHE A 2 -2.42 4.40 -7.15
CA PHE A 2 -1.96 3.02 -6.96
C PHE A 2 -3.19 2.15 -6.64
N TRP A 3 -3.22 0.93 -7.16
CA TRP A 3 -4.33 0.02 -6.98
C TRP A 3 -3.82 -1.42 -6.80
N ALA A 4 -4.68 -2.24 -6.20
CA ALA A 4 -4.48 -3.67 -6.07
C ALA A 4 -5.78 -4.38 -6.48
N ASP A 5 -5.66 -5.53 -7.13
CA ASP A 5 -6.79 -6.41 -7.47
C ASP A 5 -6.58 -7.76 -6.78
N ALA A 6 -7.45 -8.05 -5.82
CA ALA A 6 -7.37 -9.26 -5.01
C ALA A 6 -7.80 -10.53 -5.74
N HIS A 7 -8.53 -10.41 -6.86
CA HIS A 7 -8.93 -11.56 -7.67
C HIS A 7 -7.84 -11.93 -8.67
N LEU A 8 -7.21 -10.92 -9.27
CA LEU A 8 -6.13 -11.09 -10.24
C LEU A 8 -4.75 -11.25 -9.60
N ASN A 9 -4.62 -10.97 -8.30
CA ASN A 9 -3.35 -10.97 -7.56
C ASN A 9 -2.35 -9.96 -8.11
N GLU A 10 -2.85 -8.79 -8.52
CA GLU A 10 -2.06 -7.77 -9.20
C GLU A 10 -2.02 -6.47 -8.41
N VAL A 11 -0.93 -5.74 -8.60
CA VAL A 11 -0.78 -4.35 -8.17
C VAL A 11 -0.32 -3.52 -9.35
N GLY A 12 -0.72 -2.26 -9.35
CA GLY A 12 -0.33 -1.35 -10.41
C GLY A 12 -0.54 0.10 -10.04
N PHE A 13 -0.13 0.96 -10.97
CA PHE A 13 -0.37 2.38 -10.86
C PHE A 13 -0.74 2.98 -12.20
N MET A 14 -1.38 4.13 -12.16
CA MET A 14 -1.72 4.93 -13.33
C MET A 14 -1.82 6.40 -12.96
N ASN A 15 -1.76 7.26 -13.97
CA ASN A 15 -2.07 8.68 -13.81
C ASN A 15 -3.53 8.88 -13.42
N LEU A 16 -3.87 10.04 -12.85
CA LEU A 16 -5.24 10.35 -12.44
C LEU A 16 -6.20 10.54 -13.61
N ASP A 17 -5.68 10.81 -14.81
CA ASP A 17 -6.43 10.82 -16.07
C ASP A 17 -6.66 9.41 -16.65
N GLY A 18 -6.18 8.36 -15.97
CA GLY A 18 -6.25 6.97 -16.43
C GLY A 18 -5.15 6.58 -17.42
N GLY A 19 -4.29 7.51 -17.83
CA GLY A 19 -3.15 7.24 -18.69
C GLY A 19 -2.00 6.52 -17.97
N ALA A 20 -1.02 6.07 -18.75
CA ALA A 20 0.22 5.45 -18.25
C ALA A 20 -0.01 4.34 -17.20
N ARG A 21 -0.97 3.46 -17.43
CA ARG A 21 -1.19 2.28 -16.58
C ARG A 21 0.00 1.35 -16.65
N HIS A 22 0.58 1.06 -15.49
CA HIS A 22 1.70 0.15 -15.32
C HIS A 22 1.35 -0.93 -14.30
N HIS A 23 1.72 -2.17 -14.64
CA HIS A 23 1.64 -3.31 -13.75
C HIS A 23 2.95 -3.45 -12.97
N ILE A 24 2.85 -3.65 -11.66
CA ILE A 24 4.00 -3.89 -10.78
C ILE A 24 4.15 -5.40 -10.58
N PRO A 25 5.28 -6.02 -10.98
CA PRO A 25 5.49 -7.47 -10.91
C PRO A 25 5.87 -7.92 -9.49
N ALA A 26 5.02 -7.60 -8.50
CA ALA A 26 5.13 -8.11 -7.14
C ALA A 26 4.75 -9.60 -7.09
N LYS A 27 5.36 -10.35 -6.18
CA LYS A 27 5.21 -11.80 -6.03
C LYS A 27 4.34 -12.18 -4.84
N ARG A 28 4.29 -11.36 -3.79
CA ARG A 28 3.52 -11.64 -2.56
C ARG A 28 2.16 -10.96 -2.57
N THR A 29 1.35 -11.26 -3.57
CA THR A 29 0.08 -10.57 -3.85
C THR A 29 -1.12 -11.51 -3.89
N SER A 30 -1.18 -12.50 -2.99
CA SER A 30 -2.16 -13.58 -3.07
C SER A 30 -3.62 -13.16 -2.79
N HIS A 31 -3.83 -12.17 -1.94
CA HIS A 31 -5.13 -11.56 -1.68
C HIS A 31 -4.94 -10.25 -0.90
N ILE A 32 -4.52 -9.20 -1.60
CA ILE A 32 -4.29 -7.89 -1.01
C ILE A 32 -5.61 -7.33 -0.47
N SER A 33 -5.65 -7.02 0.82
CA SER A 33 -6.83 -6.49 1.50
C SER A 33 -6.83 -4.96 1.60
N SER A 34 -5.67 -4.38 1.89
CA SER A 34 -5.46 -2.94 1.97
C SER A 34 -4.03 -2.60 1.56
N MET A 35 -3.84 -1.38 1.08
CA MET A 35 -2.58 -0.90 0.57
C MET A 35 -2.40 0.59 0.85
N THR A 36 -1.19 0.99 1.19
CA THR A 36 -0.81 2.38 1.40
C THR A 36 0.55 2.65 0.76
N VAL A 37 0.75 3.89 0.30
CA VAL A 37 1.99 4.34 -0.33
C VAL A 37 2.62 5.36 0.58
N PHE A 38 3.90 5.21 0.87
CA PHE A 38 4.67 6.22 1.57
C PHE A 38 6.11 6.25 1.06
N ASP A 39 6.58 7.46 0.76
CA ASP A 39 7.90 7.69 0.17
C ASP A 39 8.11 6.81 -1.07
N ASP A 40 9.23 6.10 -1.21
CA ASP A 40 9.54 5.18 -2.30
C ASP A 40 9.01 3.75 -2.12
N HIS A 41 8.10 3.56 -1.16
CA HIS A 41 7.64 2.24 -0.77
C HIS A 41 6.12 2.08 -0.88
N LEU A 42 5.75 0.88 -1.33
CA LEU A 42 4.40 0.37 -1.32
C LEU A 42 4.28 -0.61 -0.16
N PHE A 43 3.21 -0.46 0.64
CA PHE A 43 2.92 -1.32 1.77
C PHE A 43 1.54 -1.93 1.58
N TRP A 44 1.41 -3.24 1.77
CA TRP A 44 0.12 -3.90 1.68
C TRP A 44 -0.03 -4.97 2.74
N SER A 45 -1.28 -5.25 3.07
CA SER A 45 -1.70 -6.38 3.88
C SER A 45 -2.31 -7.46 3.01
N ASP A 46 -2.01 -8.72 3.31
CA ASP A 46 -2.51 -9.87 2.56
C ASP A 46 -3.24 -10.85 3.49
N TRP A 47 -4.46 -11.24 3.12
CA TRP A 47 -5.30 -12.14 3.92
C TRP A 47 -4.86 -13.61 3.88
N ASN A 48 -4.38 -14.07 2.73
CA ASN A 48 -3.99 -15.46 2.55
C ASN A 48 -2.62 -15.72 3.16
N LEU A 49 -1.68 -14.81 2.96
CA LEU A 49 -0.35 -14.86 3.55
C LEU A 49 -0.37 -14.50 5.03
N ARG A 50 -1.37 -13.72 5.48
CA ARG A 50 -1.45 -13.14 6.83
C ARG A 50 -0.20 -12.33 7.16
N GLU A 51 0.21 -11.50 6.22
CA GLU A 51 1.44 -10.71 6.28
C GLU A 51 1.16 -9.24 5.94
N VAL A 52 1.96 -8.36 6.53
CA VAL A 52 2.17 -6.99 6.08
C VAL A 52 3.51 -6.94 5.38
N ILE A 53 3.50 -6.51 4.12
CA ILE A 53 4.64 -6.56 3.21
C ILE A 53 4.95 -5.15 2.73
N ARG A 54 6.23 -4.88 2.49
CA ARG A 54 6.74 -3.67 1.86
C ARG A 54 7.54 -4.02 0.61
N ALA A 55 7.39 -3.26 -0.46
CA ALA A 55 8.27 -3.31 -1.63
C ALA A 55 8.54 -1.92 -2.22
N ASP A 56 9.47 -1.84 -3.17
CA ASP A 56 9.67 -0.66 -4.00
C ASP A 56 8.41 -0.38 -4.84
N LYS A 57 7.91 0.86 -4.78
CA LYS A 57 6.61 1.21 -5.38
C LYS A 57 6.59 1.18 -6.91
N TRP A 58 7.75 1.25 -7.56
CA TRP A 58 7.84 1.32 -9.02
C TRP A 58 8.08 -0.05 -9.65
N THR A 59 8.92 -0.85 -9.00
CA THR A 59 9.43 -2.11 -9.55
C THR A 59 8.85 -3.34 -8.87
N GLY A 60 8.25 -3.19 -7.68
CA GLY A 60 7.79 -4.30 -6.85
C GLY A 60 8.91 -5.17 -6.28
N GLN A 61 10.17 -4.74 -6.43
CA GLN A 61 11.33 -5.48 -5.92
C GLN A 61 11.54 -5.24 -4.43
N ASN A 62 12.44 -6.02 -3.83
CA ASN A 62 12.82 -5.93 -2.42
C ASN A 62 11.63 -6.14 -1.46
N GLU A 63 10.73 -7.06 -1.81
CA GLU A 63 9.63 -7.48 -0.95
C GLU A 63 10.17 -7.94 0.41
N THR A 64 9.75 -7.24 1.46
CA THR A 64 10.14 -7.49 2.83
C THR A 64 8.88 -7.69 3.66
N VAL A 65 8.78 -8.81 4.37
CA VAL A 65 7.72 -9.04 5.35
C VAL A 65 8.03 -8.21 6.58
N LEU A 66 7.17 -7.23 6.89
CA LEU A 66 7.29 -6.38 8.07
C LEU A 66 6.67 -7.04 9.30
N LYS A 67 5.55 -7.74 9.11
CA LYS A 67 4.81 -8.37 10.20
C LYS A 67 3.98 -9.54 9.70
N THR A 68 4.04 -10.66 10.39
CA THR A 68 3.06 -11.75 10.25
C THR A 68 1.98 -11.59 11.32
N THR A 69 0.72 -11.84 10.94
CA THR A 69 -0.45 -11.68 11.81
C THR A 69 -1.19 -13.01 11.98
N THR A 70 -1.78 -13.21 13.15
CA THR A 70 -2.64 -14.39 13.37
C THR A 70 -4.05 -14.14 12.85
N GLN A 71 -4.53 -12.90 12.94
CA GLN A 71 -5.82 -12.46 12.41
C GLN A 71 -5.67 -11.89 11.00
N LEU A 72 -6.79 -11.80 10.27
CA LEU A 72 -6.82 -11.22 8.92
C LEU A 72 -6.59 -9.71 8.99
N PRO A 73 -5.49 -9.18 8.43
CA PRO A 73 -5.22 -7.74 8.44
C PRO A 73 -6.15 -7.03 7.45
N SER A 74 -7.02 -6.14 7.94
CA SER A 74 -8.08 -5.51 7.14
C SER A 74 -7.72 -4.13 6.58
N ASP A 75 -7.00 -3.29 7.33
CA ASP A 75 -6.57 -1.96 6.88
C ASP A 75 -5.12 -1.69 7.30
N ILE A 76 -4.41 -0.87 6.51
CA ILE A 76 -3.05 -0.40 6.79
C ILE A 76 -2.93 1.10 6.52
N ARG A 77 -2.29 1.82 7.45
CA ARG A 77 -2.04 3.26 7.32
C ARG A 77 -0.65 3.61 7.80
N VAL A 78 0.00 4.52 7.08
CA VAL A 78 1.26 5.14 7.52
C VAL A 78 0.92 6.37 8.37
N ILE A 79 1.50 6.45 9.56
CA ILE A 79 1.35 7.59 10.47
C ILE A 79 2.72 8.22 10.65
N LEU A 80 2.87 9.47 10.19
CA LEU A 80 4.06 10.28 10.41
C LEU A 80 3.76 11.36 11.44
N HIS A 81 4.68 11.57 12.37
CA HIS A 81 4.57 12.61 13.39
C HIS A 81 4.33 14.00 12.77
N GLU A 82 5.01 14.35 11.68
CA GLU A 82 4.80 15.63 10.97
C GLU A 82 3.42 15.73 10.28
N MET A 83 2.89 14.64 9.72
CA MET A 83 1.55 14.65 9.11
C MET A 83 0.44 14.82 10.16
N VAL A 84 0.65 14.37 11.40
CA VAL A 84 -0.30 14.59 12.50
C VAL A 84 -0.43 16.08 12.85
N PHE A 85 0.66 16.86 12.75
CA PHE A 85 0.58 18.31 12.97
C PHE A 85 -0.18 19.03 11.87
N CYS A 86 -0.03 18.64 10.59
CA CYS A 86 -0.88 19.19 9.54
C CYS A 86 -2.36 18.88 9.81
N TYR A 87 -2.70 17.66 10.24
CA TYR A 87 -4.09 17.29 10.52
C TYR A 87 -4.67 18.03 11.74
N ALA A 88 -3.87 18.24 12.79
CA ALA A 88 -4.28 18.99 13.98
C ALA A 88 -4.38 20.51 13.73
N ASN A 89 -3.56 21.07 12.83
CA ASN A 89 -3.56 22.50 12.53
C ASN A 89 -4.42 22.89 11.32
N CYS A 90 -4.87 21.95 10.48
CA CYS A 90 -5.76 22.23 9.34
C CYS A 90 -7.21 22.57 9.76
N HIS A 91 -7.56 22.38 11.04
CA HIS A 91 -8.85 22.82 11.61
C HIS A 91 -8.83 24.26 12.16
N ALA A 92 -7.73 25.02 11.97
CA ALA A 92 -7.59 26.37 12.49
C ALA A 92 -7.47 27.43 11.38
N THR A 93 -8.35 27.41 10.37
CA THR A 93 -8.69 28.63 9.61
C THR A 93 -10.07 28.48 8.97
N ILE A 94 -11.10 29.03 9.64
CA ILE A 94 -12.31 29.59 9.03
C ILE A 94 -12.23 31.09 9.26
#